data_AF-A0A3D0UTX5-F1
#
_entry.id   AF-A0A3D0UTX5-F1
#
_cell.length_a   1.000
_cell.length_b   1.000
_cell.length_c   1.000
_cell.angle_alpha   90.00
_cell.angle_beta   90.00
_cell.angle_gamma   90.00
#
_symmetry.space_group_name_H-M   'P 1'
#
loop_
_entity.id
_entity.type
_entity.pdbx_description
1 polymer ?
#
loop_
_entity_poly.entity_id
_entity_poly.type
_entity_poly.pdbx_seq_one_letter_code
_entity_poly.pdbx_strand_id
1 'polypeptide(L)'
;MIGDESCIGNCSLSIDLLKQNFSYCSVHAPEYAYHKDDPKSHTILKYLDELCQRYPIQNVVVHPRKVKDRDIFLQYPNLPISIENMDDKKPSHKTPEDIGKILEKYPF
;
A
#
# COMPACT_ATOMS: atom_id res chain seq x y z
N MET A 1 -17.68 -26.70 -26.13
CA MET A 1 -17.99 -26.36 -24.73
C MET A 1 -17.94 -24.84 -24.65
N ILE A 2 -19.11 -24.23 -24.64
CA ILE A 2 -19.27 -22.78 -24.51
C ILE A 2 -19.11 -22.50 -23.01
N GLY A 3 -18.09 -21.72 -22.64
CA GLY A 3 -17.87 -21.29 -21.27
C GLY A 3 -19.06 -20.46 -20.81
N ASP A 4 -19.67 -20.90 -19.71
CA ASP A 4 -20.81 -20.26 -19.09
C ASP A 4 -20.36 -18.92 -18.48
N GLU A 5 -20.70 -17.81 -19.14
CA GLU A 5 -20.40 -16.44 -18.70
C GLU A 5 -21.30 -15.97 -17.54
N SER A 6 -22.09 -16.86 -16.92
CA SER A 6 -23.06 -16.52 -15.87
C SER A 6 -22.45 -16.20 -14.49
N CYS A 7 -21.13 -16.31 -14.31
CA CYS A 7 -20.50 -16.15 -12.99
C CYS A 7 -19.91 -14.76 -12.70
N ILE A 8 -19.94 -13.80 -13.64
CA ILE A 8 -19.54 -12.41 -13.33
C ILE A 8 -20.76 -11.64 -12.79
N GLY A 9 -21.42 -12.22 -11.79
CA GLY A 9 -22.36 -11.48 -10.95
C GLY A 9 -21.61 -10.37 -10.24
N ASN A 10 -22.27 -9.22 -10.01
CA ASN A 10 -21.77 -8.10 -9.23
C ASN A 10 -21.18 -8.58 -7.88
N CYS A 11 -19.90 -8.94 -7.88
CA CYS A 11 -19.19 -9.40 -6.71
C CYS A 11 -18.79 -8.13 -5.96
N SER A 12 -19.71 -7.58 -5.18
CA SER A 12 -19.31 -6.62 -4.17
C SER A 12 -18.45 -7.39 -3.16
N LEU A 13 -17.17 -7.02 -3.09
CA LEU A 13 -16.28 -7.47 -2.02
C LEU A 13 -16.84 -6.95 -0.71
N SER A 14 -17.68 -7.75 -0.05
CA SER A 14 -18.19 -7.41 1.27
C SER A 14 -17.08 -7.57 2.30
N ILE A 15 -17.12 -6.72 3.33
CA ILE A 15 -16.17 -6.78 4.44
C ILE A 15 -16.23 -8.16 5.11
N ASP A 16 -17.42 -8.75 5.20
CA ASP A 16 -17.63 -10.07 5.81
C ASP A 16 -16.97 -11.18 4.98
N LEU A 17 -17.12 -11.15 3.65
CA LEU A 17 -16.45 -12.09 2.76
C LEU A 17 -14.93 -12.01 2.91
N LEU A 18 -14.41 -10.78 2.96
CA LEU A 18 -12.97 -10.55 3.14
C LEU A 18 -12.48 -11.13 4.47
N LYS A 19 -13.15 -10.81 5.59
CA LYS A 19 -12.76 -11.28 6.93
C LYS A 19 -12.88 -12.80 7.09
N GLN A 20 -13.86 -13.43 6.44
CA GLN A 20 -14.09 -14.87 6.55
C GLN A 20 -13.08 -15.70 5.74
N ASN A 21 -12.62 -15.18 4.59
CA ASN A 21 -11.82 -15.96 3.65
C ASN A 21 -10.33 -15.58 3.65
N PHE A 22 -9.97 -14.40 4.13
CA PHE A 22 -8.60 -13.91 4.09
C PHE A 22 -8.13 -13.48 5.48
N SER A 23 -7.09 -14.15 5.99
CA SER A 23 -6.46 -13.80 7.25
C SER A 23 -5.60 -12.53 7.17
N TYR A 24 -5.15 -12.19 5.96
CA TYR A 24 -4.29 -11.04 5.69
C TYR A 24 -4.68 -10.38 4.37
N CYS A 25 -4.91 -9.07 4.40
CA CYS A 25 -5.17 -8.28 3.21
C CYS A 25 -4.18 -7.11 3.15
N SER A 26 -3.62 -6.87 1.97
CA SER A 26 -2.79 -5.71 1.69
C SER A 26 -3.30 -4.94 0.49
N VAL A 27 -2.97 -3.65 0.42
CA VAL A 27 -3.24 -2.81 -0.75
C VAL A 27 -1.97 -2.09 -1.18
N HIS A 28 -1.78 -1.90 -2.49
CA HIS A 28 -0.73 -1.01 -2.97
C HIS A 28 -1.21 0.43 -2.87
N ALA A 29 -0.37 1.28 -2.26
CA ALA A 29 -0.56 2.72 -2.33
C ALA A 29 -0.33 3.18 -3.78
N PRO A 30 -0.97 4.29 -4.21
CA PRO A 30 -0.68 4.89 -5.50
C PRO A 30 0.82 5.18 -5.68
N GLU A 31 1.36 4.89 -6.87
CA GLU A 31 2.73 5.29 -7.20
C GLU A 31 2.78 6.81 -7.33
N TYR A 32 3.21 7.49 -6.27
CA TYR A 32 3.12 8.94 -6.17
C TYR A 32 4.38 9.55 -5.52
N ALA A 33 4.62 10.82 -5.80
CA ALA A 33 5.78 11.55 -5.31
C ALA A 33 5.56 12.11 -3.89
N TYR A 34 5.32 11.21 -2.92
CA TYR A 34 4.94 11.57 -1.56
C TYR A 34 5.91 12.57 -0.92
N HIS A 35 5.34 13.61 -0.30
CA HIS A 35 6.08 14.69 0.34
C HIS A 35 5.26 15.35 1.47
N LYS A 36 5.88 15.64 2.62
CA LYS A 36 5.18 16.11 3.83
C LYS A 36 4.48 17.47 3.70
N ASP A 37 4.89 18.28 2.72
CA ASP A 37 4.29 19.59 2.46
C ASP A 37 3.31 19.56 1.26
N ASP A 38 3.03 18.37 0.69
CA ASP A 38 2.13 18.22 -0.45
C ASP A 38 0.70 17.82 0.00
N PRO A 39 -0.32 18.69 -0.19
CA PRO A 39 -1.70 18.39 0.20
C PRO A 39 -2.27 17.12 -0.45
N LYS A 40 -1.82 16.78 -1.67
CA LYS A 40 -2.29 15.57 -2.35
C LYS A 40 -1.74 14.31 -1.69
N SER A 41 -0.49 14.34 -1.23
CA SER A 41 0.09 13.25 -0.43
C SER A 41 -0.75 12.98 0.83
N HIS A 42 -1.13 14.04 1.56
CA HIS A 42 -1.99 13.91 2.73
C HIS A 42 -3.39 13.38 2.41
N THR A 43 -3.97 13.82 1.30
CA THR A 43 -5.28 13.32 0.84
C THR A 43 -5.24 11.83 0.58
N ILE A 44 -4.19 11.34 -0.11
CA ILE A 44 -4.02 9.93 -0.40
C ILE A 44 -3.85 9.13 0.89
N LEU A 45 -2.96 9.56 1.79
CA LEU A 45 -2.67 8.83 3.02
C LEU A 45 -3.86 8.79 3.98
N LYS A 46 -4.60 9.89 4.10
CA LYS A 46 -5.85 9.91 4.87
C LYS A 46 -6.89 8.95 4.29
N TYR A 47 -7.03 8.90 2.97
CA TYR A 47 -7.94 7.95 2.33
C TYR A 47 -7.53 6.49 2.59
N LEU A 48 -6.23 6.18 2.53
CA LEU A 48 -5.72 4.85 2.85
C LEU A 48 -5.94 4.47 4.32
N ASP A 49 -5.77 5.42 5.25
CA ASP A 49 -6.09 5.22 6.66
C ASP A 49 -7.59 4.92 6.87
N GLU A 50 -8.47 5.71 6.25
CA GLU A 50 -9.91 5.45 6.27
C GLU A 50 -10.27 4.08 5.68
N LEU A 51 -9.56 3.61 4.65
CA LEU A 51 -9.74 2.26 4.11
C LEU A 51 -9.30 1.19 5.10
N CYS A 52 -8.15 1.35 5.76
CA CYS A 52 -7.65 0.41 6.77
C CYS A 52 -8.59 0.31 7.98
N GLN A 53 -9.31 1.38 8.32
CA GLN A 53 -10.31 1.36 9.39
C GLN A 53 -11.60 0.63 8.98
N ARG A 54 -11.94 0.59 7.69
CA ARG A 54 -13.20 -0.02 7.19
C ARG A 54 -13.03 -1.47 6.76
N TYR A 55 -11.89 -1.81 6.16
CA TYR A 55 -11.59 -3.11 5.59
C TYR A 55 -10.52 -3.82 6.43
N PRO A 56 -10.40 -5.15 6.39
CA PRO A 56 -9.36 -5.88 7.12
C PRO A 56 -7.97 -5.74 6.48
N ILE A 57 -7.63 -4.54 6.01
CA ILE A 57 -6.33 -4.23 5.40
C ILE A 57 -5.33 -4.06 6.53
N GLN A 58 -4.33 -4.93 6.53
CA GLN A 58 -3.29 -4.98 7.55
C GLN A 58 -1.96 -4.44 7.03
N ASN A 59 -1.91 -4.04 5.75
CA ASN A 59 -0.71 -3.50 5.14
C ASN A 59 -0.99 -2.63 3.91
N VAL A 60 -0.27 -1.52 3.82
CA VAL A 60 -0.24 -0.58 2.71
C VAL A 60 1.16 -0.58 2.12
N VAL A 61 1.29 -1.13 0.92
CA VAL A 61 2.57 -1.30 0.23
C VAL A 61 2.93 -0.04 -0.54
N VAL A 62 4.09 0.53 -0.26
CA VAL A 62 4.61 1.75 -0.91
C VAL A 62 5.84 1.41 -1.74
N HIS A 63 5.84 1.85 -3.00
CA HIS A 63 7.04 1.81 -3.84
C HIS A 63 8.01 2.94 -3.44
N PRO A 64 9.23 2.64 -3.01
CA PRO A 64 10.16 3.62 -2.45
C PRO A 64 10.70 4.61 -3.49
N ARG A 65 10.63 4.24 -4.78
CA ARG A 65 11.27 4.98 -5.88
C ARG A 65 10.76 6.42 -6.03
N LYS A 66 9.46 6.65 -5.87
CA LYS A 66 8.85 7.97 -6.11
C LYS A 66 8.76 8.84 -4.87
N VAL A 67 8.83 8.24 -3.68
CA VAL A 67 8.75 8.96 -2.41
C VAL A 67 9.88 9.99 -2.31
N LYS A 68 9.52 11.27 -2.26
CA LYS A 68 10.47 12.39 -2.15
C LYS A 68 10.88 12.65 -0.71
N ASP A 69 9.92 12.58 0.20
CA ASP A 69 10.13 12.75 1.63
C ASP A 69 9.37 11.65 2.39
N ARG A 70 10.10 10.86 3.18
CA ARG A 70 9.57 9.74 3.97
C ARG A 70 9.05 10.18 5.34
N ASP A 71 9.42 11.37 5.80
CA ASP A 71 8.95 11.92 7.08
C ASP A 71 7.42 12.09 7.07
N ILE A 72 6.80 12.18 5.89
CA ILE A 72 5.33 12.23 5.76
C ILE A 72 4.65 11.03 6.43
N PHE A 73 5.24 9.84 6.35
CA PHE A 73 4.63 8.62 6.91
C PHE A 73 4.63 8.63 8.44
N LEU A 74 5.56 9.34 9.08
CA LEU A 74 5.61 9.52 10.53
C LEU A 74 4.39 10.29 11.06
N GLN A 75 3.70 11.05 10.20
CA GLN A 75 2.46 11.77 10.55
C GLN A 75 1.22 10.85 10.52
N TYR A 76 1.36 9.61 10.07
CA TYR A 76 0.29 8.61 9.98
C TYR A 76 0.68 7.31 10.71
N PRO A 77 0.93 7.36 12.03
CA PRO A 77 1.51 6.24 12.79
C PRO A 77 0.61 5.00 12.86
N ASN A 78 -0.68 5.13 12.54
CA ASN A 78 -1.63 4.01 12.52
C ASN A 78 -1.74 3.34 11.15
N LEU A 79 -1.13 3.92 10.11
CA LEU A 79 -1.18 3.35 8.77
C LEU A 79 -0.11 2.25 8.67
N PRO A 80 -0.48 0.98 8.44
CA PRO A 80 0.47 -0.12 8.46
C PRO A 80 1.27 -0.14 7.16
N ILE A 81 2.32 0.66 7.07
CA ILE A 81 3.09 0.82 5.82
C ILE A 81 4.18 -0.24 5.71
N SER A 82 4.27 -0.87 4.55
CA SER A 82 5.46 -1.62 4.14
C SER A 82 6.09 -1.01 2.90
N ILE A 83 7.39 -1.24 2.72
CA ILE A 83 8.11 -0.89 1.50
C ILE A 83 8.34 -2.15 0.69
N GLU A 84 8.01 -2.11 -0.59
CA GLU A 84 8.32 -3.17 -1.56
C GLU A 84 9.54 -2.78 -2.38
N ASN A 85 10.48 -3.72 -2.56
CA ASN A 85 11.62 -3.53 -3.44
C ASN A 85 11.19 -3.51 -4.91
N MET A 86 11.89 -2.73 -5.71
CA MET A 86 11.60 -2.57 -7.13
C MET A 86 12.17 -3.70 -7.97
N ASP A 87 11.57 -3.95 -9.13
CA ASP A 87 12.12 -4.86 -10.12
C ASP A 87 13.51 -4.43 -10.65
N ASP A 88 14.23 -5.38 -11.24
CA ASP A 88 15.59 -5.18 -11.74
C ASP A 88 15.69 -4.17 -12.90
N LYS A 89 14.58 -3.80 -13.54
CA LYS A 89 14.53 -2.82 -14.63
C LYS A 89 14.48 -1.39 -14.11
N LYS A 90 14.27 -1.18 -12.80
CA LYS A 90 14.22 0.17 -12.20
C LYS A 90 15.63 0.73 -11.93
N PRO A 91 15.79 2.03 -11.68
CA PRO A 91 17.13 2.59 -11.42
C PRO A 91 17.63 2.36 -9.98
N SER A 92 16.75 2.10 -9.01
CA SER A 92 17.11 2.03 -7.58
C SER A 92 16.13 1.20 -6.76
N HIS A 93 16.52 0.88 -5.51
CA HIS A 93 15.72 0.20 -4.48
C HIS A 93 15.34 -1.24 -4.84
N LYS A 94 16.27 -1.99 -5.42
CA LYS A 94 15.99 -3.33 -5.98
C LYS A 94 16.21 -4.44 -4.98
N THR A 95 17.21 -4.27 -4.14
CA THR A 95 17.71 -5.32 -3.27
C THR A 95 17.19 -5.14 -1.85
N PRO A 96 17.14 -6.21 -1.05
CA PRO A 96 16.90 -6.09 0.39
C PRO A 96 17.86 -5.14 1.09
N GLU A 97 19.12 -5.05 0.62
CA GLU A 97 20.12 -4.13 1.16
C GLU A 97 19.74 -2.66 0.91
N ASP A 98 19.22 -2.32 -0.27
CA ASP A 98 18.72 -0.97 -0.55
C ASP A 98 17.55 -0.59 0.35
N ILE A 99 16.67 -1.56 0.64
CA ILE A 99 15.54 -1.37 1.54
C ILE A 99 16.01 -1.24 2.99
N GLY A 100 16.99 -2.05 3.42
CA GLY A 100 17.59 -1.98 4.74
C GLY A 100 18.09 -0.58 5.10
N LYS A 101 18.77 0.09 4.16
CA LYS A 101 19.24 1.48 4.31
C LYS A 101 18.10 2.48 4.57
N ILE A 102 16.91 2.24 4.01
CA ILE A 102 15.73 3.05 4.31
C ILE A 102 15.24 2.76 5.73
N LEU A 103 15.09 1.47 6.07
CA LEU A 103 14.51 1.04 7.34
C LEU A 103 15.39 1.40 8.55
N GLU A 104 16.71 1.49 8.38
CA GLU A 104 17.63 2.01 9.40
C GLU A 104 17.29 3.46 9.81
N LYS A 105 16.83 4.27 8.85
CA LYS A 105 16.47 5.67 9.09
C LYS A 105 15.00 5.85 9.44
N TYR A 106 14.14 4.96 8.93
CA TYR A 106 12.69 5.03 9.04
C TYR A 106 12.13 3.65 9.41
N PRO A 107 12.09 3.30 10.70
CA PRO A 107 11.38 2.10 11.15
C PRO A 107 9.88 2.38 11.06
N PHE A 108 9.23 1.80 10.04
CA PHE A 108 7.77 1.79 9.89
C PHE A 108 7.18 0.65 10.72
#